data_AF-A0A7Y2XDP2-F1
#
_entry.id   AF-A0A7Y2XDP2-F1
#
_cell.length_a   1.000
_cell.length_b   1.000
_cell.length_c   1.000
_cell.angle_alpha   90.00
_cell.angle_beta   90.00
_cell.angle_gamma   90.00
#
_symmetry.space_group_name_H-M   'P 1'
#
loop_
_entity.id
_entity.type
_entity.pdbx_description
1 polymer ?
#
loop_
_entity_poly.entity_id
_entity_poly.type
_entity_poly.pdbx_seq_one_letter_code
_entity_poly.pdbx_strand_id
1 'polypeptide(L)'
;MIYEEETLKKRLIRILGIESNPNKNINQIIHDSIFKSAVWDLQSDQPTFNTYNNYKNTNELSLIKNKNIKEKFTNLEFHLNKLNDIPEDRLSVHQIRIDDILEKDINFIPLVKPNIPEINILNEIENDYYELLRIKRIRNLLGMKLTFTQDVIDKREDLGKEIRELIVLLKNEISE
;
A
#
# COMPACT_ATOMS: atom_id res chain seq x y z
N MET A 1 -1.57 7.93 7.67
CA MET A 1 -2.06 6.55 7.53
C MET A 1 -2.39 6.15 6.09
N ILE A 2 -2.67 7.08 5.16
CA ILE A 2 -2.91 6.73 3.73
C ILE A 2 -1.87 7.37 2.79
N TYR A 3 -0.97 8.19 3.34
CA TYR A 3 0.00 8.98 2.56
C TYR A 3 0.98 8.12 1.75
N GLU A 4 1.40 6.99 2.32
CA GLU A 4 2.35 6.07 1.67
C GLU A 4 1.68 5.37 0.49
N GLU A 5 0.45 4.87 0.67
CA GLU A 5 -0.33 4.25 -0.40
C GLU A 5 -0.69 5.24 -1.52
N GLU A 6 -1.05 6.47 -1.17
CA GLU A 6 -1.30 7.53 -2.15
C GLU A 6 -0.03 7.90 -2.93
N THR A 7 1.12 7.90 -2.26
CA THR A 7 2.42 8.12 -2.91
C THR A 7 2.74 6.97 -3.86
N LEU A 8 2.55 5.72 -3.44
CA LEU A 8 2.75 4.54 -4.26
C LEU A 8 1.82 4.52 -5.48
N LYS A 9 0.52 4.80 -5.28
CA LYS A 9 -0.48 4.93 -6.36
C LYS A 9 -0.03 5.91 -7.43
N LYS A 10 0.43 7.10 -7.02
CA LYS A 10 0.95 8.12 -7.96
C LYS A 10 2.18 7.64 -8.71
N ARG A 11 3.12 6.97 -8.03
CA ARG A 11 4.33 6.41 -8.67
C ARG A 11 3.99 5.31 -9.69
N LEU A 12 3.05 4.42 -9.37
CA LEU A 12 2.58 3.37 -10.27
C LEU A 12 1.89 3.94 -11.51
N ILE A 13 0.98 4.91 -11.34
CA ILE A 13 0.32 5.61 -12.45
C ILE A 13 1.35 6.28 -13.36
N ARG A 14 2.36 6.92 -12.77
CA ARG A 14 3.44 7.60 -13.48
C ARG A 14 4.28 6.63 -14.31
N ILE A 15 4.77 5.55 -13.71
CA ILE A 15 5.57 4.53 -14.41
C ILE A 15 4.77 3.85 -15.51
N LEU A 16 3.49 3.57 -15.27
CA LEU A 16 2.61 2.97 -16.28
C LEU A 16 2.26 3.95 -17.42
N GLY A 17 2.49 5.25 -17.24
CA GLY A 17 2.15 6.28 -18.24
C GLY A 17 0.65 6.39 -18.48
N ILE A 18 -0.17 6.16 -17.45
CA ILE A 18 -1.65 6.17 -17.53
C ILE A 18 -2.25 7.38 -16.81
N GLU A 19 -1.49 8.47 -16.68
CA GLU A 19 -1.97 9.72 -16.09
C GLU A 19 -3.16 10.27 -16.88
N SER A 20 -4.17 10.80 -16.17
CA SER A 20 -5.40 11.32 -16.76
C SER A 20 -5.20 12.55 -17.66
N ASN A 21 -4.00 13.13 -17.70
CA ASN A 21 -3.70 14.35 -18.44
C ASN A 21 -2.65 14.07 -19.54
N PRO A 22 -3.08 13.77 -20.78
CA PRO A 22 -2.20 13.25 -21.85
C PRO A 22 -1.14 14.25 -22.35
N ASN A 23 -1.22 15.51 -21.94
CA ASN A 23 -0.30 16.58 -22.39
C ASN A 23 0.97 16.73 -21.54
N LYS A 24 1.16 15.93 -20.47
CA LYS A 24 2.41 15.90 -19.71
C LYS A 24 3.31 14.76 -20.17
N ASN A 25 4.05 15.02 -21.26
CA ASN A 25 5.27 14.33 -21.71
C ASN A 25 5.34 12.80 -21.49
N ILE A 26 5.04 12.07 -22.56
CA ILE A 26 5.16 10.60 -22.71
C ILE A 26 6.62 10.10 -22.62
N ASN A 27 7.61 11.00 -22.56
CA ASN A 27 9.04 10.70 -22.42
C ASN A 27 9.58 10.96 -20.99
N GLN A 28 8.86 10.54 -19.96
CA GLN A 28 9.38 10.64 -18.60
C GLN A 28 10.39 9.52 -18.32
N ILE A 29 11.67 9.87 -18.22
CA ILE A 29 12.73 8.95 -17.82
C ILE A 29 12.37 8.34 -16.47
N ILE A 30 12.35 7.01 -16.42
CA ILE A 30 12.13 6.25 -15.19
C ILE A 30 13.51 6.01 -14.58
N HIS A 31 13.80 6.67 -13.45
CA HIS A 31 15.03 6.44 -12.70
C HIS A 31 14.91 5.18 -11.82
N ASP A 32 16.02 4.51 -11.55
CA ASP A 32 16.10 3.31 -10.69
C ASP A 32 15.41 3.51 -9.34
N SER A 33 15.57 4.68 -8.71
CA SER A 33 14.93 4.99 -7.43
C SER A 33 13.41 5.07 -7.52
N ILE A 34 12.89 5.60 -8.64
CA ILE A 34 11.45 5.68 -8.90
C ILE A 34 10.90 4.29 -9.19
N PHE A 35 11.60 3.50 -10.03
CA PHE A 35 11.21 2.14 -10.35
C PHE A 35 11.20 1.25 -9.11
N LYS A 36 12.32 1.20 -8.37
CA LYS A 36 12.45 0.42 -7.13
C LYS A 36 11.33 0.75 -6.16
N SER A 37 11.07 2.04 -5.94
CA SER A 37 10.10 2.47 -4.94
C SER A 37 8.63 2.31 -5.33
N ALA A 38 8.36 1.97 -6.59
CA ALA A 38 7.02 1.65 -7.05
C ALA A 38 6.82 0.13 -7.24
N VAL A 39 7.86 -0.55 -7.73
CA VAL A 39 7.80 -1.96 -8.12
C VAL A 39 8.27 -2.86 -6.99
N TRP A 40 9.46 -2.63 -6.44
CA TRP A 40 10.06 -3.51 -5.43
C TRP A 40 9.60 -3.20 -4.01
N ASP A 41 9.53 -1.92 -3.62
CA ASP A 41 9.14 -1.55 -2.26
C ASP A 41 7.78 -2.23 -1.95
N LEU A 42 7.80 -3.03 -0.89
CA LEU A 42 6.60 -3.60 -0.29
C LEU A 42 5.71 -2.44 0.15
N GLN A 43 4.40 -2.59 0.02
CA GLN A 43 3.48 -1.71 0.74
C GLN A 43 3.79 -1.88 2.22
N SER A 44 4.45 -0.88 2.80
CA SER A 44 4.93 -0.90 4.18
C SER A 44 3.76 -1.05 5.14
N ASP A 45 3.93 -2.03 6.03
CA ASP A 45 3.41 -2.21 7.38
C ASP A 45 2.01 -1.70 7.70
N GLN A 46 1.22 -2.56 8.35
CA GLN A 46 -0.06 -2.28 8.98
C GLN A 46 0.14 -1.52 10.32
N PRO A 47 0.29 -0.18 10.40
CA PRO A 47 0.51 0.50 11.67
C PRO A 47 -0.84 0.89 12.29
N THR A 48 -1.95 0.47 11.67
CA THR A 48 -3.32 0.72 12.11
C THR A 48 -3.69 0.00 13.40
N PHE A 49 -2.88 -0.99 13.81
CA PHE A 49 -3.24 -1.95 14.85
C PHE A 49 -3.16 -1.43 16.29
N ASN A 50 -2.31 -0.44 16.57
CA ASN A 50 -2.05 -0.08 17.97
C ASN A 50 -3.24 0.58 18.65
N THR A 51 -4.10 1.30 17.90
CA THR A 51 -5.24 2.01 18.52
C THR A 51 -6.36 1.06 18.93
N TYR A 52 -6.73 0.07 18.10
CA TYR A 52 -7.80 -0.89 18.42
C TYR A 52 -7.38 -1.89 19.51
N ASN A 53 -6.16 -2.42 19.43
CA ASN A 53 -5.64 -3.31 20.47
C ASN A 53 -5.53 -2.61 21.84
N ASN A 54 -5.25 -1.31 21.87
CA ASN A 54 -5.27 -0.55 23.12
C ASN A 54 -6.67 -0.52 23.77
N TYR A 55 -7.75 -0.32 23.00
CA TYR A 55 -9.12 -0.34 23.54
C TYR A 55 -9.62 -1.76 23.89
N LYS A 56 -9.12 -2.79 23.21
CA LYS A 56 -9.45 -4.19 23.53
C LYS A 56 -8.78 -4.65 24.83
N ASN A 57 -7.55 -4.20 25.06
CA ASN A 57 -6.76 -4.58 26.23
C ASN A 57 -7.16 -3.82 27.51
N THR A 58 -7.97 -2.76 27.43
CA THR A 58 -8.41 -1.98 28.60
C THR A 58 -9.67 -2.51 29.28
N ASN A 59 -10.30 -3.62 28.82
CA ASN A 59 -11.60 -4.11 29.32
C ASN A 59 -12.77 -3.11 29.18
N GLU A 60 -12.56 -1.93 28.59
CA GLU A 60 -13.54 -0.84 28.48
C GLU A 60 -14.72 -1.20 27.57
N LEU A 61 -14.53 -2.11 26.59
CA LEU A 61 -15.60 -2.65 25.75
C LEU A 61 -16.71 -3.36 26.54
N SER A 62 -16.39 -3.89 27.72
CA SER A 62 -17.37 -4.56 28.59
C SER A 62 -18.25 -3.57 29.37
N LEU A 63 -17.84 -2.29 29.46
CA LEU A 63 -18.54 -1.23 30.17
C LEU A 63 -19.59 -0.52 29.30
N ILE A 64 -19.49 -0.66 27.97
CA ILE A 64 -20.44 -0.09 27.01
C ILE A 64 -21.78 -0.84 27.13
N LYS A 65 -22.80 -0.13 27.64
CA LYS A 65 -24.15 -0.68 27.81
C LYS A 65 -24.99 -0.54 26.56
N ASN A 66 -24.64 0.41 25.68
CA ASN A 66 -25.38 0.65 24.45
C ASN A 66 -25.13 -0.47 23.41
N LYS A 67 -26.20 -1.22 23.10
CA LYS A 67 -26.17 -2.33 22.13
C LYS A 67 -25.71 -1.89 20.73
N ASN A 68 -26.08 -0.69 20.28
CA ASN A 68 -25.70 -0.14 18.97
C ASN A 68 -24.19 0.15 18.89
N ILE A 69 -23.61 0.66 19.98
CA ILE A 69 -22.17 0.91 20.06
C ILE A 69 -21.40 -0.42 20.07
N LYS A 70 -21.89 -1.42 20.81
CA LYS A 70 -21.30 -2.77 20.83
C LYS A 70 -21.34 -3.46 19.46
N GLU A 71 -22.44 -3.31 18.72
CA GLU A 71 -22.58 -3.83 17.35
C GLU A 71 -21.60 -3.14 16.37
N LYS A 72 -21.46 -1.81 16.44
CA LYS A 72 -20.46 -1.07 15.66
C LYS A 72 -19.02 -1.49 15.98
N PHE A 73 -18.68 -1.77 17.23
CA PHE A 73 -17.36 -2.31 17.60
C PHE A 73 -17.10 -3.71 17.03
N THR A 74 -18.12 -4.57 17.02
CA THR A 74 -18.02 -5.92 16.44
C THR A 74 -17.84 -5.86 14.92
N ASN A 75 -18.57 -4.97 14.25
CA ASN A 75 -18.40 -4.72 12.81
C ASN A 75 -17.02 -4.15 12.48
N LEU A 76 -16.53 -3.22 13.32
CA LEU A 76 -15.17 -2.69 13.20
C LEU A 76 -14.11 -3.80 13.32
N GLU A 77 -14.25 -4.70 14.30
CA GLU A 77 -13.36 -5.88 14.45
C GLU A 77 -13.39 -6.78 13.22
N PHE A 78 -14.57 -7.04 12.66
CA PHE A 78 -14.72 -7.82 11.44
C PHE A 78 -14.05 -7.15 10.23
N HIS A 79 -14.25 -5.85 10.04
CA HIS A 79 -13.61 -5.09 8.96
C HIS A 79 -12.08 -5.00 9.12
N LEU A 80 -11.60 -4.88 10.36
CA LEU A 80 -10.18 -4.94 10.69
C LEU A 80 -9.57 -6.30 10.33
N ASN A 81 -10.21 -7.41 10.71
CA ASN A 81 -9.73 -8.74 10.38
C ASN A 81 -9.71 -8.98 8.86
N LYS A 82 -10.74 -8.52 8.14
CA LYS A 82 -10.81 -8.60 6.67
C LYS A 82 -9.75 -7.74 5.96
N LEU A 83 -9.31 -6.66 6.60
CA LEU A 83 -8.16 -5.85 6.17
C LEU A 83 -6.84 -6.63 6.28
N ASN A 84 -6.76 -7.65 7.13
CA ASN A 84 -5.57 -8.49 7.30
C ASN A 84 -5.59 -9.73 6.41
N ASP A 85 -6.73 -10.42 6.33
CA ASP A 85 -6.79 -11.76 5.72
C ASP A 85 -6.79 -11.74 4.18
N ILE A 86 -7.31 -10.68 3.56
CA ILE A 86 -7.43 -10.61 2.09
C ILE A 86 -6.13 -10.15 1.39
N PRO A 87 -5.33 -9.24 1.97
CA PRO A 87 -4.09 -8.81 1.33
C PRO A 87 -2.95 -9.84 1.41
N GLU A 88 -2.79 -10.59 2.49
CA GLU A 88 -1.51 -11.28 2.77
C GLU A 88 -1.16 -12.39 1.76
N ASP A 89 -2.10 -13.28 1.43
CA ASP A 89 -1.89 -14.34 0.43
C ASP A 89 -1.71 -13.77 -0.98
N ARG A 90 -2.42 -12.69 -1.31
CA ARG A 90 -2.32 -12.05 -2.64
C ARG A 90 -1.03 -11.25 -2.75
N LEU A 91 -0.62 -10.56 -1.70
CA LEU A 91 0.61 -9.78 -1.64
C LEU A 91 1.83 -10.69 -1.71
N SER A 92 1.83 -11.84 -1.03
CA SER A 92 2.95 -12.80 -1.10
C SER A 92 3.14 -13.35 -2.51
N VAL A 93 2.06 -13.80 -3.17
CA VAL A 93 2.14 -14.26 -4.58
C VAL A 93 2.56 -13.14 -5.53
N HIS A 94 2.10 -11.91 -5.28
CA HIS A 94 2.52 -10.74 -6.06
C HIS A 94 3.99 -10.40 -5.85
N GLN A 95 4.49 -10.49 -4.62
CA GLN A 95 5.89 -10.25 -4.30
C GLN A 95 6.79 -11.27 -4.98
N ILE A 96 6.44 -12.57 -4.93
CA ILE A 96 7.18 -13.63 -5.65
C ILE A 96 7.29 -13.31 -7.15
N ARG A 97 6.22 -12.80 -7.77
CA ARG A 97 6.22 -12.44 -9.20
C ARG A 97 7.02 -11.17 -9.49
N ILE A 98 7.09 -10.24 -8.54
CA ILE A 98 7.93 -9.04 -8.63
C ILE A 98 9.40 -9.45 -8.50
N ASP A 99 9.73 -10.30 -7.53
CA ASP A 99 11.08 -10.82 -7.33
C ASP A 99 11.55 -11.59 -8.57
N ASP A 100 10.68 -12.38 -9.20
CA ASP A 100 10.97 -13.08 -10.47
C ASP A 100 11.35 -12.11 -11.61
N ILE A 101 10.70 -10.94 -11.68
CA ILE A 101 11.03 -9.89 -12.67
C ILE A 101 12.37 -9.23 -12.31
N LEU A 102 12.59 -8.96 -11.02
CA LEU A 102 13.80 -8.28 -10.57
C LEU A 102 15.05 -9.16 -10.71
N GLU A 103 14.90 -10.46 -10.53
CA GLU A 103 15.99 -11.43 -10.72
C GLU A 103 16.33 -11.62 -12.20
N LYS A 104 15.31 -11.68 -13.08
CA LYS A 104 15.51 -12.11 -14.47
C LYS A 104 15.63 -10.98 -15.48
N ASP A 105 14.88 -9.90 -15.27
CA ASP A 105 14.66 -8.87 -16.28
C ASP A 105 15.32 -7.52 -15.93
N ILE A 106 15.90 -7.39 -14.73
CA ILE A 106 16.49 -6.15 -14.20
C ILE A 106 17.92 -6.38 -13.74
N ASN A 107 18.82 -5.46 -14.09
CA ASN A 107 20.08 -5.33 -13.37
C ASN A 107 19.80 -4.69 -12.01
N PHE A 108 19.79 -5.49 -10.95
CA PHE A 108 19.45 -5.02 -9.61
C PHE A 108 20.59 -4.21 -8.95
N ILE A 109 21.84 -4.33 -9.43
CA ILE A 109 23.00 -3.68 -8.79
C ILE A 109 22.87 -2.14 -8.76
N PRO A 110 22.48 -1.45 -9.85
CA PRO A 110 22.16 -0.02 -9.83
C PRO A 110 21.11 0.37 -8.79
N LEU A 111 20.09 -0.47 -8.54
CA LEU A 111 19.01 -0.20 -7.58
C LEU A 111 19.49 -0.24 -6.11
N VAL A 112 20.67 -0.80 -5.83
CA VAL A 112 21.24 -0.86 -4.47
C VAL A 112 21.89 0.46 -4.07
N LYS A 113 22.42 1.24 -5.03
CA LYS A 113 23.19 2.47 -4.81
C LYS A 113 22.55 3.51 -3.86
N PRO A 114 21.22 3.75 -3.87
CA PRO A 114 20.60 4.67 -2.91
C PRO A 114 20.70 4.20 -1.45
N ASN A 115 20.75 2.88 -1.23
CA ASN A 115 20.82 2.30 0.11
C ASN A 115 22.27 2.08 0.56
N ILE A 116 23.18 1.86 -0.38
CA ILE A 116 24.61 1.63 -0.12
C ILE A 116 25.43 2.57 -1.04
N PRO A 117 25.61 3.84 -0.64
CA PRO A 117 26.23 4.87 -1.47
C PRO A 117 27.68 4.59 -1.86
N GLU A 118 28.37 3.69 -1.15
CA GLU A 118 29.78 3.35 -1.40
C GLU A 118 29.98 2.45 -2.63
N ILE A 119 28.94 1.78 -3.11
CA ILE A 119 29.04 0.85 -4.25
C ILE A 119 29.35 1.61 -5.55
N ASN A 120 30.34 1.17 -6.31
CA ASN A 120 30.61 1.72 -7.64
C ASN A 120 29.77 1.00 -8.69
N ILE A 121 28.94 1.75 -9.42
CA ILE A 121 28.05 1.22 -10.48
C ILE A 121 28.42 1.75 -11.88
N LEU A 122 29.57 2.42 -12.05
CA LEU A 122 29.95 3.09 -13.31
C LEU A 122 30.04 2.15 -14.53
N ASN A 123 30.35 0.88 -14.30
CA ASN A 123 30.52 -0.12 -15.37
C ASN A 123 29.33 -1.08 -15.47
N GLU A 124 28.26 -0.84 -14.70
CA GLU A 124 27.07 -1.68 -14.72
C GLU A 124 26.18 -1.36 -15.93
N ILE A 125 25.47 -2.37 -16.42
CA ILE A 125 24.49 -2.20 -17.49
C ILE A 125 23.28 -1.45 -16.93
N GLU A 126 22.88 -0.37 -17.60
CA GLU A 126 21.69 0.40 -17.23
C GLU A 126 20.40 -0.38 -17.53
N ASN A 127 19.37 -0.16 -16.70
CA ASN A 127 18.06 -0.76 -16.90
C ASN A 127 17.24 0.00 -17.95
N ASP A 128 16.68 -0.71 -18.93
CA ASP A 128 15.69 -0.17 -19.84
C ASP A 128 14.27 -0.48 -19.35
N TYR A 129 13.75 0.42 -18.51
CA TYR A 129 12.41 0.29 -17.97
C TYR A 129 11.31 0.47 -19.04
N TYR A 130 11.59 1.15 -20.15
CA TYR A 130 10.60 1.29 -21.21
C TYR A 130 10.35 -0.05 -21.88
N GLU A 131 11.42 -0.75 -22.28
CA GLU A 131 11.30 -2.08 -22.88
C GLU A 131 10.71 -3.08 -21.90
N LEU A 132 11.09 -3.03 -20.62
CA LEU A 132 10.48 -3.85 -19.57
C LEU A 132 8.95 -3.65 -19.50
N LEU A 133 8.47 -2.40 -19.52
CA LEU A 133 7.05 -2.07 -19.39
C LEU A 133 6.25 -2.32 -20.67
N ARG A 134 6.90 -2.61 -21.81
CA ARG A 134 6.23 -3.12 -23.02
C ARG A 134 5.85 -4.60 -22.87
N ILE A 135 6.47 -5.33 -21.95
CA ILE A 135 6.11 -6.72 -21.66
C ILE A 135 4.74 -6.75 -20.98
N LYS A 136 3.73 -7.27 -21.69
CA LYS A 136 2.33 -7.32 -21.23
C LYS A 136 2.17 -7.93 -19.84
N ARG A 137 2.93 -9.00 -19.54
CA ARG A 137 2.90 -9.68 -18.23
C ARG A 137 3.29 -8.72 -17.10
N ILE A 138 4.37 -7.99 -17.27
CA ILE A 138 4.90 -7.04 -16.27
C ILE A 138 3.91 -5.87 -16.10
N ARG A 139 3.45 -5.30 -17.21
CA ARG A 139 2.46 -4.21 -17.19
C ARG A 139 1.17 -4.61 -16.47
N ASN A 140 0.67 -5.82 -16.72
CA ASN A 140 -0.51 -6.35 -16.03
C ASN A 140 -0.27 -6.54 -14.53
N LEU A 141 0.90 -7.07 -14.14
CA LEU A 141 1.24 -7.26 -12.73
C LEU A 141 1.24 -5.93 -11.96
N LEU A 142 1.82 -4.88 -12.56
CA LEU A 142 1.82 -3.54 -11.97
C LEU A 142 0.41 -2.92 -11.94
N GLY A 143 -0.43 -3.17 -12.95
CA GLY A 143 -1.84 -2.78 -12.92
C GLY A 143 -2.64 -3.46 -11.80
N MET A 144 -2.36 -4.73 -11.52
CA MET A 144 -2.93 -5.42 -10.36
C MET A 144 -2.42 -4.83 -9.05
N LYS A 145 -1.11 -4.53 -8.94
CA LYS A 145 -0.53 -3.85 -7.75
C LYS A 145 -1.21 -2.49 -7.50
N LEU A 146 -1.47 -1.73 -8.55
CA LEU A 146 -2.20 -0.47 -8.47
C LEU A 146 -3.63 -0.66 -7.94
N THR A 147 -4.33 -1.70 -8.40
CA THR A 147 -5.69 -2.03 -7.93
C THR A 147 -5.67 -2.35 -6.43
N PHE A 148 -4.76 -3.20 -5.98
CA PHE A 148 -4.63 -3.51 -4.55
C PHE A 148 -4.26 -2.28 -3.72
N THR A 149 -3.43 -1.37 -4.26
CA THR A 149 -3.14 -0.10 -3.61
C THR A 149 -4.41 0.72 -3.40
N GLN A 150 -5.29 0.81 -4.40
CA GLN A 150 -6.57 1.49 -4.26
C GLN A 150 -7.48 0.80 -3.23
N ASP A 151 -7.58 -0.53 -3.26
CA ASP A 151 -8.41 -1.28 -2.31
C ASP A 151 -7.98 -1.03 -0.85
N VAL A 152 -6.68 -0.89 -0.60
CA VAL A 152 -6.15 -0.57 0.74
C VAL A 152 -6.49 0.86 1.14
N ILE A 153 -6.36 1.82 0.22
CA ILE A 153 -6.77 3.22 0.43
C ILE A 153 -8.24 3.27 0.84
N ASP A 154 -9.13 2.69 0.02
CA ASP A 154 -10.58 2.72 0.23
C ASP A 154 -10.95 2.11 1.59
N LYS A 155 -10.42 0.92 1.90
CA LYS A 155 -10.68 0.26 3.19
C LYS A 155 -10.18 1.09 4.38
N ARG A 156 -9.03 1.77 4.25
CA ARG A 156 -8.49 2.63 5.33
C ARG A 156 -9.33 3.90 5.50
N GLU A 157 -9.87 4.46 4.43
CA GLU A 157 -10.80 5.60 4.48
C GLU A 157 -12.12 5.21 5.16
N ASP A 158 -12.69 4.08 4.77
CA ASP A 158 -13.91 3.53 5.36
C ASP A 158 -13.72 3.25 6.86
N LEU A 159 -12.63 2.57 7.22
CA LEU A 159 -12.27 2.33 8.62
C LEU A 159 -12.12 3.64 9.40
N GLY A 160 -11.44 4.63 8.81
CA GLY A 160 -11.25 5.95 9.42
C GLY A 160 -12.57 6.71 9.61
N LYS A 161 -13.57 6.47 8.77
CA LYS A 161 -14.93 7.01 8.95
C LYS A 161 -15.65 6.29 10.09
N GLU A 162 -15.62 4.95 10.10
CA GLU A 162 -16.25 4.13 11.16
C GLU A 162 -15.71 4.48 12.56
N ILE A 163 -14.39 4.63 12.70
CA ILE A 163 -13.75 5.03 13.97
C ILE A 163 -14.23 6.42 14.41
N ARG A 164 -14.31 7.39 13.49
CA ARG A 164 -14.78 8.75 13.82
C ARG A 164 -16.23 8.75 14.30
N GLU A 165 -17.10 7.99 13.64
CA GLU A 165 -18.50 7.82 14.07
C GLU A 165 -18.57 7.21 15.48
N LEU A 166 -17.75 6.20 15.75
CA LEU A 166 -17.70 5.54 17.05
C LEU A 166 -17.23 6.47 18.17
N ILE A 167 -16.20 7.29 17.91
CA ILE A 167 -15.71 8.30 18.86
C ILE A 167 -16.82 9.31 19.21
N VAL A 168 -17.62 9.74 18.23
CA VAL A 168 -18.76 10.65 18.48
C VAL A 168 -19.81 9.99 19.37
N LEU A 169 -20.15 8.73 19.09
CA LEU A 169 -21.12 7.99 19.90
C LEU A 169 -20.64 7.80 21.34
N LEU A 170 -19.37 7.45 21.55
CA LEU A 170 -18.77 7.31 22.87
C LEU A 170 -18.74 8.63 23.64
N LYS A 171 -18.40 9.74 22.97
CA LYS A 171 -18.43 11.07 23.59
C LYS A 171 -19.83 11.42 24.07
N ASN A 172 -20.87 11.09 23.30
CA ASN A 172 -22.25 11.33 23.70
C ASN A 172 -22.65 10.45 24.90
N GLU A 173 -22.28 9.17 24.92
CA GLU A 173 -22.58 8.25 26.03
C GLU A 173 -21.87 8.64 27.34
N ILE A 174 -20.64 9.17 27.27
CA ILE A 174 -19.88 9.63 28.46
C ILE A 174 -20.37 11.01 28.96
N SER A 175 -21.04 11.80 28.10
CA SER A 175 -21.57 13.12 28.48
C SER A 175 -22.98 13.06 29.09
N GLU A 176 -23.61 11.89 29.08
CA GLU A 176 -24.85 11.58 29.82
C GLU A 176 -24.54 11.15 31.26
#